data_AF-A0A849DKA0-F1
#
_entry.id   AF-A0A849DKA0-F1
#
_cell.length_a   1.000
_cell.length_b   1.000
_cell.length_c   1.000
_cell.angle_alpha   90.00
_cell.angle_beta   90.00
_cell.angle_gamma   90.00
#
_symmetry.space_group_name_H-M   'P 1'
#
loop_
_entity.id
_entity.type
_entity.pdbx_description
1 polymer ?
#
loop_
_entity_poly.entity_id
_entity_poly.type
_entity_poly.pdbx_seq_one_letter_code
_entity_poly.pdbx_strand_id
1 'polypeptide(L)'
;MAWFSDADLRRVADAWSYDQGAERVQMISAIAVVVGAAVATVHDGETYRVHLGDDGTGGLWGRCDCADGRGGLFCHHCVAVGLALAPTATPGQARPDPRADATGR
;
A
#
# COMPACT_ATOMS: atom_id res chain seq x y z
N MET A 1 13.07 -8.07 0.14
CA MET A 1 12.76 -8.01 1.58
C MET A 1 12.64 -6.55 1.96
N ALA A 2 11.51 -6.14 2.55
CA ALA A 2 11.33 -4.79 3.04
C ALA A 2 12.22 -4.54 4.27
N TRP A 3 12.65 -3.29 4.48
CA TRP A 3 13.43 -2.85 5.63
C TRP A 3 12.55 -2.50 6.85
N PHE A 4 11.24 -2.70 6.73
CA PHE A 4 10.23 -2.43 7.76
C PHE A 4 9.31 -3.65 7.92
N SER A 5 8.52 -3.64 8.99
CA SER A 5 7.55 -4.68 9.35
C SER A 5 6.10 -4.19 9.30
N ASP A 6 5.15 -5.12 9.38
CA ASP A 6 3.71 -4.84 9.58
C ASP A 6 3.47 -3.95 10.82
N ALA A 7 4.21 -4.18 11.90
CA ALA A 7 4.13 -3.38 13.11
C ALA A 7 4.56 -1.92 12.89
N ASP A 8 5.52 -1.68 11.99
CA ASP A 8 5.95 -0.32 11.64
C ASP A 8 4.85 0.41 10.86
N LEU A 9 4.17 -0.28 9.93
CA LEU A 9 3.00 0.27 9.24
C LEU A 9 1.88 0.66 10.21
N ARG A 10 1.58 -0.21 11.19
CA ARG A 10 0.57 0.07 12.23
C ARG A 10 0.97 1.17 13.19
N ARG A 11 2.26 1.47 13.33
CA ARG A 11 2.75 2.56 14.19
C ARG A 11 2.55 3.93 13.54
N VAL A 12 2.69 4.01 12.22
CA VAL A 12 2.67 5.29 11.47
C VAL A 12 1.32 5.58 10.84
N ALA A 13 0.49 4.56 10.61
CA ALA A 13 -0.86 4.71 10.08
C ALA A 13 -1.90 4.62 11.21
N ASP A 14 -2.91 5.49 11.14
CA ASP A 14 -4.12 5.31 11.94
C ASP A 14 -4.89 4.05 11.49
N ALA A 15 -5.69 3.48 12.39
CA ALA A 15 -6.41 2.22 12.15
C ALA A 15 -7.26 2.23 10.86
N TRP A 16 -7.95 3.34 10.60
CA TRP A 16 -8.77 3.48 9.39
C TRP A 16 -7.93 3.45 8.11
N SER A 17 -6.82 4.18 8.07
CA SER A 17 -5.89 4.17 6.93
C SER A 17 -5.29 2.79 6.71
N TYR A 18 -5.02 2.07 7.80
CA TYR A 18 -4.51 0.71 7.74
C TYR A 18 -5.50 -0.25 7.06
N ASP A 19 -6.74 -0.29 7.56
CA ASP A 19 -7.78 -1.19 7.05
C ASP A 19 -8.11 -0.87 5.58
N GLN A 20 -8.25 0.41 5.25
CA GLN A 20 -8.49 0.84 3.86
C GLN A 20 -7.32 0.51 2.92
N GLY A 21 -6.09 0.52 3.42
CA GLY A 21 -4.90 0.18 2.64
C GLY A 21 -4.81 -1.31 2.32
N ALA A 22 -5.19 -2.17 3.27
CA ALA A 22 -5.22 -3.62 3.07
C ALA A 22 -6.16 -4.05 1.94
N GLU A 23 -7.28 -3.35 1.75
CA GLU A 23 -8.23 -3.61 0.67
C GLU A 23 -7.79 -3.09 -0.71
N ARG A 24 -6.66 -2.40 -0.81
CA ARG A 24 -6.20 -1.70 -2.03
C ARG A 24 -4.86 -2.18 -2.57
N VAL A 25 -4.29 -3.24 -1.99
CA VAL A 25 -3.00 -3.81 -2.43
C VAL A 25 -3.03 -4.17 -3.92
N GLN A 26 -4.16 -4.65 -4.43
CA GLN A 26 -4.36 -4.98 -5.85
C GLN A 26 -4.40 -3.77 -6.80
N MET A 27 -4.49 -2.55 -6.28
CA MET A 27 -4.53 -1.31 -7.08
C MET A 27 -3.13 -0.76 -7.38
N ILE A 28 -2.07 -1.41 -6.87
CA ILE A 28 -0.70 -0.95 -6.99
C ILE A 28 -0.11 -1.43 -8.31
N SER A 29 0.54 -0.51 -9.01
CA SER A 29 1.32 -0.75 -10.22
C SER A 29 2.75 -0.22 -10.06
N ALA A 30 3.67 -0.79 -10.85
CA ALA A 30 5.05 -0.30 -11.02
C ALA A 30 5.79 0.00 -9.70
N ILE A 31 6.07 -1.03 -8.91
CA ILE A 31 6.87 -0.93 -7.69
C ILE A 31 8.36 -0.96 -8.05
N ALA A 32 9.08 0.08 -7.65
CA ALA A 32 10.53 0.15 -7.69
C ALA A 32 11.08 0.19 -6.27
N VAL A 33 11.91 -0.80 -5.91
CA VAL A 33 12.54 -0.90 -4.59
C VAL A 33 14.03 -0.60 -4.71
N VAL A 34 14.51 0.27 -3.83
CA VAL A 34 15.93 0.56 -3.62
C VAL A 34 16.30 0.31 -2.16
N VAL A 35 17.58 0.38 -1.81
CA VAL A 35 18.02 0.16 -0.43
C VAL A 35 17.41 1.24 0.48
N GLY A 36 16.53 0.82 1.40
CA GLY A 36 15.90 1.71 2.38
C GLY A 36 14.78 2.60 1.84
N ALA A 37 14.35 2.43 0.58
CA ALA A 37 13.23 3.18 0.02
C ALA A 37 12.48 2.40 -1.08
N ALA A 38 11.23 2.78 -1.31
CA ALA A 38 10.42 2.25 -2.39
C ALA A 38 9.56 3.35 -3.01
N VAL A 39 9.35 3.25 -4.31
CA VAL A 39 8.43 4.11 -5.06
C VAL A 39 7.43 3.21 -5.76
N ALA A 40 6.15 3.56 -5.68
CA ALA A 40 5.09 2.82 -6.33
C ALA A 40 4.04 3.77 -6.92
N THR A 41 3.27 3.23 -7.83
CA THR A 41 2.12 3.91 -8.43
C THR A 41 0.85 3.21 -7.95
N VAL A 42 -0.20 3.95 -7.60
CA VAL A 42 -1.47 3.40 -7.11
C VAL A 42 -2.63 3.96 -7.94
N HIS A 43 -3.52 3.11 -8.41
CA HIS A 43 -4.68 3.48 -9.23
C HIS A 43 -5.98 3.39 -8.40
N ASP A 44 -6.30 4.43 -7.65
CA ASP A 44 -7.48 4.52 -6.77
C ASP A 44 -8.36 5.70 -7.20
N GLY A 45 -9.09 5.50 -8.30
CA GLY A 45 -9.82 6.57 -9.00
C GLY A 45 -8.92 7.43 -9.89
N GLU A 46 -7.84 7.97 -9.32
CA GLU A 46 -6.73 8.62 -10.05
C GLU A 46 -5.42 7.85 -9.84
N THR A 47 -4.35 8.32 -10.50
CA THR A 47 -3.02 7.75 -10.35
C THR A 47 -2.23 8.55 -9.32
N TYR A 48 -1.80 7.87 -8.27
CA TYR A 48 -1.01 8.46 -7.18
C TYR A 48 0.39 7.87 -7.13
N ARG A 49 1.38 8.71 -6.86
CA ARG A 49 2.76 8.30 -6.61
C ARG A 49 3.03 8.23 -5.11
N VAL A 50 3.44 7.06 -4.67
CA VAL A 50 3.78 6.77 -3.27
C VAL A 50 5.28 6.58 -3.15
N HIS A 51 5.85 7.20 -2.11
CA HIS A 51 7.22 7.04 -1.68
C HIS A 51 7.21 6.51 -0.25
N LEU A 52 7.91 5.42 -0.01
CA LEU A 52 8.21 4.91 1.33
C LEU A 52 9.72 4.97 1.54
N GLY A 53 10.14 5.23 2.77
CA GLY A 53 11.56 5.21 3.12
C GLY A 53 11.83 5.02 4.60
N ASP A 54 13.08 4.72 4.91
CA ASP A 54 13.61 4.79 6.27
C ASP A 54 13.80 6.25 6.69
N ASP A 55 13.45 6.59 7.93
CA ASP A 55 13.59 7.94 8.49
C ASP A 55 14.98 8.24 9.07
N GLY A 56 15.92 7.29 8.96
CA GLY A 56 17.28 7.37 9.49
C GLY A 56 17.40 6.92 10.94
N THR A 57 16.30 6.63 11.63
CA THR A 57 16.25 6.14 13.01
C THR A 57 15.68 4.73 13.13
N GLY A 58 15.45 4.05 11.99
CA GLY A 58 14.75 2.78 11.90
C GLY A 58 13.23 2.91 11.90
N GLY A 59 12.70 4.12 11.75
CA GLY A 59 11.28 4.37 11.53
C GLY A 59 10.93 4.42 10.05
N LEU A 60 9.66 4.14 9.75
CA LEU A 60 9.11 4.20 8.40
C LEU A 60 8.50 5.58 8.17
N TRP A 61 8.85 6.25 7.08
CA TRP A 61 8.08 7.39 6.58
C TRP A 61 7.40 7.05 5.26
N GLY A 62 6.32 7.76 4.97
CA GLY A 62 5.58 7.62 3.73
C GLY A 62 5.09 8.97 3.23
N ARG A 63 5.13 9.15 1.91
CA ARG A 63 4.57 10.30 1.24
C ARG A 63 3.79 9.85 0.02
N CYS A 64 2.54 10.28 -0.05
CA CYS A 64 1.69 10.13 -1.22
C CYS A 64 1.35 11.52 -1.77
N ASP A 65 1.15 11.62 -3.08
CA ASP A 65 0.60 12.82 -3.73
C ASP A 65 -0.94 12.86 -3.70
N CYS A 66 -1.62 12.06 -2.88
CA CYS A 66 -3.03 12.25 -2.58
C CYS A 66 -3.26 13.45 -1.64
N ALA A 67 -4.52 13.84 -1.41
CA ALA A 67 -4.86 14.96 -0.54
C ALA A 67 -4.33 14.76 0.89
N ASP A 68 -4.56 13.58 1.48
CA ASP A 68 -4.11 13.24 2.83
C ASP A 68 -2.58 13.21 2.93
N GLY A 69 -1.90 12.62 1.93
CA GLY A 69 -0.44 12.56 1.87
C GLY A 69 0.22 13.93 1.71
N ARG A 70 -0.38 14.83 0.93
CA ARG A 70 0.05 16.24 0.87
C ARG A 70 -0.19 16.98 2.18
N GLY A 71 -1.20 16.58 2.94
CA GLY A 71 -1.47 17.05 4.30
C GLY A 71 -0.49 16.51 5.36
N GLY A 72 0.43 15.61 4.98
CA GLY A 72 1.41 15.02 5.88
C GLY A 72 0.94 13.76 6.60
N LEU A 73 -0.23 13.22 6.24
CA LEU A 73 -0.74 11.98 6.80
C LEU A 73 -0.14 10.76 6.09
N PHE A 74 0.07 9.70 6.86
CA PHE A 74 0.36 8.38 6.31
C PHE A 74 -0.94 7.76 5.80
N CYS A 75 -1.28 8.04 4.55
CA CYS A 75 -2.56 7.65 3.96
C CYS A 75 -2.65 6.13 3.68
N HIS A 76 -3.85 5.67 3.35
CA HIS A 76 -4.09 4.28 2.98
C HIS A 76 -3.32 3.83 1.72
N HIS A 77 -2.94 4.73 0.82
CA HIS A 77 -2.07 4.39 -0.32
C HIS A 77 -0.65 4.02 0.15
N CYS A 78 -0.11 4.73 1.14
CA CYS A 78 1.19 4.39 1.75
C CYS A 78 1.13 3.01 2.43
N VAL A 79 0.04 2.73 3.15
CA VAL A 79 -0.19 1.41 3.75
C VAL A 79 -0.26 0.32 2.69
N ALA A 80 -1.05 0.50 1.63
CA ALA A 80 -1.20 -0.49 0.57
C ALA A 80 0.16 -0.89 -0.03
N VAL A 81 0.99 0.10 -0.35
CA VAL A 81 2.36 -0.13 -0.87
C VAL A 81 3.23 -0.82 0.16
N GLY A 82 3.13 -0.43 1.43
CA GLY A 82 3.81 -1.09 2.54
C GLY A 82 3.46 -2.57 2.63
N LEU A 83 2.17 -2.91 2.55
CA LEU A 83 1.68 -4.28 2.60
C LEU A 83 2.04 -5.10 1.36
N ALA A 84 2.14 -4.46 0.18
CA ALA A 84 2.62 -5.13 -1.02
C ALA A 84 4.12 -5.50 -0.95
N LEU A 85 4.90 -4.73 -0.19
CA LEU A 85 6.34 -4.93 0.01
C LEU A 85 6.66 -5.82 1.20
N ALA A 86 5.83 -5.78 2.24
CA ALA A 86 5.90 -6.70 3.35
C ALA A 86 5.57 -8.10 2.81
N PRO A 87 6.47 -9.10 2.94
CA PRO A 87 6.15 -10.45 2.52
C PRO A 87 4.96 -10.94 3.33
N THR A 88 3.79 -10.99 2.71
CA THR A 88 2.68 -11.78 3.23
C THR A 88 3.09 -13.24 3.15
N ALA A 89 2.92 -13.97 4.25
CA ALA A 89 2.86 -15.42 4.18
C ALA A 89 1.77 -15.78 3.16
N THR A 90 2.21 -16.32 2.01
CA THR A 90 1.45 -16.94 0.92
C THR A 90 0.23 -16.18 0.35
N PRO A 91 0.21 -15.87 -0.97
CA PRO A 91 -0.99 -15.38 -1.64
C PRO A 91 -2.03 -16.51 -1.73
N GLY A 92 -3.01 -16.49 -0.82
CA GLY A 92 -4.17 -17.37 -0.83
C GLY A 92 -5.42 -16.61 -1.25
N GLN A 93 -5.91 -16.94 -2.44
CA GLN A 93 -7.26 -16.69 -2.98
C GLN A 93 -7.59 -15.28 -3.47
N ALA A 94 -7.38 -15.12 -4.79
CA ALA A 94 -8.25 -14.38 -5.67
C ALA A 94 -9.73 -14.58 -5.27
N ARG A 95 -10.43 -13.48 -4.99
CA ARG A 95 -11.89 -13.48 -4.92
C ARG A 95 -12.42 -13.64 -6.35
N PRO A 96 -13.26 -14.64 -6.66
CA PRO A 96 -13.93 -14.72 -7.96
C PRO A 96 -14.80 -13.48 -8.16
N ASP A 97 -14.76 -12.91 -9.36
CA ASP A 97 -15.62 -11.80 -9.75
C ASP A 97 -17.09 -12.25 -9.72
N PRO A 98 -17.98 -11.65 -8.90
CA PRO A 98 -19.39 -12.04 -8.84
C PRO A 98 -20.20 -11.69 -10.11
N ARG A 99 -19.58 -11.11 -11.16
CA ARG A 99 -20.26 -10.73 -12.41
C ARG A 99 -20.00 -11.68 -13.57
N ALA A 100 -19.25 -12.77 -13.39
CA ALA A 100 -18.99 -13.72 -14.46
C ALA A 100 -20.19 -14.65 -14.79
N ASP A 101 -21.22 -14.74 -13.93
CA ASP A 101 -22.30 -15.73 -14.06
C ASP A 101 -23.70 -15.16 -14.41
N ALA A 102 -23.79 -14.03 -15.13
CA ALA A 102 -25.08 -13.44 -15.52
C ALA A 102 -25.30 -13.34 -17.04
N THR A 103 -24.73 -14.24 -17.85
CA THR A 103 -25.12 -14.36 -19.26
C THR A 103 -25.09 -15.81 -19.70
N GLY A 104 -26.23 -16.50 -19.62
CA GLY A 104 -26.31 -17.90 -20.03
C GLY A 104 -27.68 -18.56 -19.93
N ARG A 105 -28.59 -18.14 -20.82
CA ARG A 105 -29.74 -18.89 -21.39
C ARG A 105 -30.95 -19.20 -20.51
#